data_AF-A0A351AWF0-F1
#
_entry.id   AF-A0A351AWF0-F1
#
_cell.length_a   1.000
_cell.length_b   1.000
_cell.length_c   1.000
_cell.angle_alpha   90.00
_cell.angle_beta   90.00
_cell.angle_gamma   90.00
#
_symmetry.space_group_name_H-M   'P 1'
#
loop_
_entity.id
_entity.type
_entity.pdbx_description
1 polymer ?
#
loop_
_entity_poly.entity_id
_entity_poly.type
_entity_poly.pdbx_seq_one_letter_code
_entity_poly.pdbx_strand_id
1 'polypeptide(L)'
;MHVGSIGLPAKKVLKGKTMAKRFLSAILALSLVLSLVACGSIMASEKKIMLKKTDVGNTGAVISAELSGMSRKAEITAQSSDESIAKVSVKNNTITVTGCEGAVGVAAITVTATDSDGERISSVAEVPVGYTTFVFNGDSVTVIEGSDTKYEVVGQNPADEEEHALETSTDAAGNTVYTDTADAKLCISIKKSGGSYVFSGNGTDGAIAVKKEATGNAFLLLNGLNLTSSYTSPITVKKNSNAAVVITALAGTVNTLSDAAFNNADTYGPTEDGGDGTNQFYAESAVIKAKTGATVYLNGSGTLNINGNAKNGIKTGADSLLEIDEQNLVVNAAYNGIASENELFIRGGRLNVSTAGNDAIKADDDTSTVGNLTVTGGEITINSADEGLIAAANVNIYGGTLDITCAGDAVKAENIDETAGDIYVCGGDFTIVSTCDGFQAAGNMTVRGGTFDITCCGGHSNSSYNKDTDPSAKGMKAGGALNFRGGNITVDSADDSLHSNNSLTITGGTFNLSSGDDGVHADYNLTLGERGGDDA
;
A
#
# COMPACT_ATOMS: atom_id res chain seq x y z
N MET A 1 0.92 76.96 24.77
CA MET A 1 0.22 78.25 24.52
C MET A 1 -0.57 78.11 23.23
N HIS A 2 -1.85 78.52 23.23
CA HIS A 2 -2.78 78.64 22.08
C HIS A 2 -3.21 77.31 21.41
N VAL A 3 -4.46 76.81 21.54
CA VAL A 3 -5.80 77.35 21.15
C VAL A 3 -5.76 77.76 19.66
N GLY A 4 -6.50 77.22 18.69
CA GLY A 4 -7.72 76.43 18.60
C GLY A 4 -8.50 76.99 17.39
N SER A 5 -9.12 76.17 16.53
CA SER A 5 -10.26 76.65 15.70
C SER A 5 -10.99 75.51 14.99
N ILE A 6 -12.30 75.52 15.23
CA ILE A 6 -13.36 74.68 14.70
C ILE A 6 -13.81 75.20 13.32
N GLY A 7 -14.23 74.30 12.43
CA GLY A 7 -14.95 74.68 11.20
C GLY A 7 -15.66 73.49 10.53
N LEU A 8 -16.94 73.29 10.86
CA LEU A 8 -17.93 72.55 10.07
C LEU A 8 -19.26 73.32 10.21
N PRO A 9 -20.03 73.52 9.13
CA PRO A 9 -21.30 72.77 9.02
C PRO A 9 -21.68 72.41 7.56
N ALA A 10 -22.15 71.17 7.30
CA ALA A 10 -23.55 70.74 7.10
C ALA A 10 -24.14 71.03 5.69
N LYS A 11 -24.78 70.09 4.97
CA LYS A 11 -25.99 69.34 5.38
C LYS A 11 -26.32 68.15 4.43
N LYS A 12 -26.74 67.04 5.07
CA LYS A 12 -27.85 66.08 4.78
C LYS A 12 -27.92 65.34 3.43
N VAL A 13 -28.01 64.01 3.49
CA VAL A 13 -29.29 63.22 3.41
C VAL A 13 -29.13 61.85 4.16
N LEU A 14 -30.18 61.46 4.89
CA LEU A 14 -30.42 60.20 5.62
C LEU A 14 -30.54 58.99 4.66
N LYS A 15 -30.24 57.72 5.00
CA LYS A 15 -30.88 56.84 6.02
C LYS A 15 -30.21 55.44 5.91
N GLY A 16 -29.89 54.76 7.01
CA GLY A 16 -29.55 53.32 6.93
C GLY A 16 -28.70 52.69 8.05
N LYS A 17 -29.25 52.65 9.28
CA LYS A 17 -29.03 51.61 10.34
C LYS A 17 -27.60 51.36 10.91
N THR A 18 -27.36 52.03 12.05
CA THR A 18 -26.84 51.51 13.37
C THR A 18 -25.60 50.59 13.38
N MET A 19 -24.37 51.06 13.66
CA MET A 19 -23.76 51.54 14.92
C MET A 19 -23.61 50.54 16.08
N ALA A 20 -22.33 50.42 16.48
CA ALA A 20 -21.79 50.22 17.82
C ALA A 20 -21.69 48.79 18.40
N LYS A 21 -20.45 48.35 18.64
CA LYS A 21 -19.91 48.15 20.01
C LYS A 21 -18.47 47.60 19.98
N ARG A 22 -17.49 48.51 19.94
CA ARG A 22 -16.20 48.36 20.64
C ARG A 22 -16.27 49.32 21.82
N PHE A 23 -16.67 48.84 23.00
CA PHE A 23 -16.48 49.48 24.31
C PHE A 23 -17.20 48.61 25.34
N LEU A 24 -16.53 47.60 25.89
CA LEU A 24 -16.62 47.20 27.30
C LEU A 24 -15.65 46.06 27.63
N SER A 25 -14.35 46.38 27.67
CA SER A 25 -13.40 45.63 28.49
C SER A 25 -13.15 46.53 29.71
N ALA A 26 -13.88 46.30 30.81
CA ALA A 26 -13.65 46.86 32.16
C ALA A 26 -14.83 46.69 33.16
N ILE A 27 -15.96 46.05 32.80
CA ILE A 27 -17.04 45.75 33.76
C ILE A 27 -17.53 44.31 33.53
N LEU A 28 -16.69 43.33 33.89
CA LEU A 28 -17.13 41.94 34.07
C LEU A 28 -16.23 41.18 35.07
N ALA A 29 -15.74 41.88 36.07
CA ALA A 29 -15.28 41.31 37.32
C ALA A 29 -15.98 42.15 38.39
N LEU A 30 -16.70 41.48 39.30
CA LEU A 30 -17.46 42.08 40.41
C LEU A 30 -18.95 42.46 40.16
N SER A 31 -19.74 41.54 39.59
CA SER A 31 -21.15 41.37 40.01
C SER A 31 -21.50 39.90 40.30
N LEU A 32 -20.48 39.12 40.69
CA LEU A 32 -20.68 37.87 41.40
C LEU A 32 -21.10 38.27 42.82
N VAL A 33 -22.23 37.73 43.31
CA VAL A 33 -22.91 38.09 44.58
C VAL A 33 -23.89 39.28 44.45
N LEU A 34 -25.08 39.03 43.87
CA LEU A 34 -26.40 39.26 44.49
C LEU A 34 -27.52 39.26 43.43
N SER A 35 -27.81 38.09 42.86
CA SER A 35 -29.12 37.77 42.29
C SER A 35 -29.44 36.29 42.57
N LEU A 36 -29.30 35.92 43.84
CA LEU A 36 -30.01 34.78 44.40
C LEU A 36 -31.43 35.27 44.67
N VAL A 37 -32.43 34.47 44.27
CA VAL A 37 -33.89 34.65 44.40
C VAL A 37 -34.56 35.13 43.10
N ALA A 38 -35.25 34.17 42.48
CA ALA A 38 -36.29 34.30 41.45
C ALA A 38 -35.85 34.48 39.97
N CYS A 39 -35.06 33.54 39.46
CA CYS A 39 -35.33 32.95 38.14
C CYS A 39 -34.73 31.54 38.12
N GLY A 40 -35.54 30.54 38.44
CA GLY A 40 -35.17 29.14 38.31
C GLY A 40 -35.17 28.74 36.83
N SER A 41 -34.16 29.17 36.08
CA SER A 41 -33.79 28.53 34.83
C SER A 41 -33.01 27.27 35.21
N ILE A 42 -33.71 26.14 35.18
CA ILE A 42 -33.09 24.82 35.22
C ILE A 42 -32.06 24.80 34.08
N MET A 43 -30.77 24.85 34.42
CA MET A 43 -29.73 24.37 33.51
C MET A 43 -30.02 22.88 33.34
N ALA A 44 -30.79 22.52 32.31
CA ALA A 44 -30.99 21.12 31.96
C ALA A 44 -29.60 20.56 31.68
N SER A 45 -29.12 19.65 32.54
CA SER A 45 -27.86 18.97 32.29
C SER A 45 -27.96 18.30 30.93
N GLU A 46 -27.01 18.60 30.05
CA GLU A 46 -26.94 18.01 28.72
C GLU A 46 -27.06 16.47 28.83
N LYS A 47 -28.06 15.90 28.15
CA LYS A 47 -28.30 14.45 28.16
C LYS A 47 -27.19 13.77 27.38
N LYS A 48 -26.42 12.88 28.01
CA LYS A 48 -25.34 12.12 27.35
C LYS A 48 -25.35 10.67 27.79
N ILE A 49 -24.97 9.81 26.86
CA ILE A 49 -24.64 8.41 27.09
C ILE A 49 -23.14 8.25 26.88
N MET A 50 -22.44 7.83 27.92
CA MET A 50 -21.01 7.53 27.89
C MET A 50 -20.86 6.02 27.87
N LEU A 51 -20.19 5.48 26.84
CA LEU A 51 -19.94 4.05 26.73
C LEU A 51 -18.56 3.73 27.26
N LYS A 52 -18.48 2.77 28.18
CA LYS A 52 -17.23 2.15 28.61
C LYS A 52 -17.23 0.70 28.16
N LYS A 53 -16.41 0.43 27.15
CA LYS A 53 -16.21 -0.87 26.53
C LYS A 53 -15.06 -1.60 27.23
N THR A 54 -15.27 -2.89 27.50
CA THR A 54 -14.26 -3.85 27.94
C THR A 54 -14.27 -5.00 26.95
N ASP A 55 -13.22 -5.14 26.16
CA ASP A 55 -13.07 -6.25 25.22
C ASP A 55 -12.94 -7.59 25.96
N VAL A 56 -13.51 -8.65 25.38
CA VAL A 56 -13.38 -10.03 25.86
C VAL A 56 -12.58 -10.79 24.80
N GLY A 57 -11.29 -10.49 24.74
CA GLY A 57 -10.45 -10.83 23.58
C GLY A 57 -11.04 -10.23 22.29
N ASN A 58 -10.95 -10.97 21.20
CA ASN A 58 -11.55 -10.59 19.92
C ASN A 58 -12.82 -11.40 19.58
N THR A 59 -13.50 -11.91 20.61
CA THR A 59 -14.75 -12.69 20.46
C THR A 59 -15.99 -11.88 20.82
N GLY A 60 -15.82 -10.60 21.19
CA GLY A 60 -16.90 -9.73 21.62
C GLY A 60 -16.44 -8.71 22.67
N ALA A 61 -17.40 -8.04 23.29
CA ALA A 61 -17.13 -7.03 24.30
C ALA A 61 -18.26 -6.95 25.33
N VAL A 62 -17.93 -6.44 26.51
CA VAL A 62 -18.92 -5.96 27.48
C VAL A 62 -18.90 -4.44 27.46
N ILE A 63 -20.04 -3.84 27.13
CA ILE A 63 -20.21 -2.39 27.13
C ILE A 63 -21.11 -2.01 28.30
N SER A 64 -20.60 -1.10 29.13
CA SER A 64 -21.38 -0.43 30.17
C SER A 64 -21.75 0.97 29.69
N ALA A 65 -23.01 1.35 29.88
CA ALA A 65 -23.52 2.65 29.48
C ALA A 65 -23.83 3.49 30.73
N GLU A 66 -23.14 4.62 30.86
CA GLU A 66 -23.38 5.62 31.90
C GLU A 66 -24.21 6.76 31.35
N LEU A 67 -25.35 7.03 31.98
CA LEU A 67 -26.28 8.07 31.56
C LEU A 67 -26.13 9.31 32.44
N SER A 68 -26.03 10.48 31.81
CA SER A 68 -26.05 11.78 32.47
C SER A 68 -27.23 12.60 31.95
N GLY A 69 -27.88 13.35 32.83
CA GLY A 69 -29.07 14.15 32.50
C GLY A 69 -30.33 13.38 32.15
N MET A 70 -30.30 12.03 32.21
CA MET A 70 -31.48 11.18 32.00
C MET A 70 -32.06 10.65 33.32
N SER A 71 -33.31 10.22 33.26
CA SER A 71 -33.98 9.51 34.36
C SER A 71 -33.23 8.24 34.74
N ARG A 72 -33.18 7.93 36.05
CA ARG A 72 -32.65 6.66 36.56
C ARG A 72 -33.43 5.42 36.08
N LYS A 73 -34.59 5.62 35.46
CA LYS A 73 -35.44 4.58 34.86
C LYS A 73 -35.30 4.48 33.33
N ALA A 74 -34.34 5.18 32.72
CA ALA A 74 -34.15 5.12 31.28
C ALA A 74 -33.83 3.67 30.85
N GLU A 75 -34.54 3.21 29.82
CA GLU A 75 -34.36 1.90 29.22
C GLU A 75 -33.19 1.94 28.23
N ILE A 76 -32.28 0.99 28.34
CA ILE A 76 -31.14 0.85 27.44
C ILE A 76 -31.42 -0.29 26.47
N THR A 77 -31.33 0.01 25.18
CA THR A 77 -31.33 -0.98 24.10
C THR A 77 -30.02 -0.88 23.33
N ALA A 78 -29.61 -1.95 22.67
CA ALA A 78 -28.44 -1.96 21.82
C ALA A 78 -28.68 -2.83 20.59
N GLN A 79 -28.12 -2.43 19.46
CA GLN A 79 -28.29 -3.12 18.19
C GLN A 79 -26.95 -3.17 17.45
N SER A 80 -26.64 -4.33 16.86
CA SER A 80 -25.50 -4.46 15.96
C SER A 80 -25.85 -3.90 14.59
N SER A 81 -24.89 -3.21 13.95
CA SER A 81 -24.98 -2.84 12.54
C SER A 81 -25.03 -4.06 11.62
N ASP A 82 -24.45 -5.17 12.06
CA ASP A 82 -24.43 -6.45 11.35
C ASP A 82 -24.53 -7.62 12.33
N GLU A 83 -25.71 -8.24 12.39
CA GLU A 83 -25.96 -9.39 13.25
C GLU A 83 -25.27 -10.69 12.76
N SER A 84 -24.76 -10.70 11.53
CA SER A 84 -23.90 -11.79 11.05
C SER A 84 -22.49 -11.71 11.64
N ILE A 85 -22.04 -10.52 12.07
CA ILE A 85 -20.75 -10.30 12.73
C ILE A 85 -20.86 -10.46 14.24
N ALA A 86 -21.79 -9.74 14.87
CA ALA A 86 -21.94 -9.75 16.32
C ALA A 86 -23.40 -9.67 16.75
N LYS A 87 -23.75 -10.47 17.74
CA LYS A 87 -25.05 -10.42 18.43
C LYS A 87 -24.93 -9.61 19.71
N VAL A 88 -26.03 -8.98 20.10
CA VAL A 88 -26.09 -8.11 21.28
C VAL A 88 -27.16 -8.60 22.24
N SER A 89 -26.84 -8.63 23.52
CA SER A 89 -27.78 -8.88 24.61
C SER A 89 -27.66 -7.77 25.66
N VAL A 90 -28.79 -7.29 26.18
CA VAL A 90 -28.81 -6.25 27.21
C VAL A 90 -29.44 -6.82 28.49
N LYS A 91 -28.71 -6.77 29.60
CA LYS A 91 -29.19 -7.19 30.92
C LYS A 91 -28.66 -6.27 32.01
N ASN A 92 -29.54 -5.73 32.85
CA ASN A 92 -29.20 -4.81 33.94
C ASN A 92 -28.28 -3.65 33.49
N ASN A 93 -28.60 -2.99 32.38
CA ASN A 93 -27.80 -1.91 31.77
C ASN A 93 -26.37 -2.30 31.34
N THR A 94 -26.06 -3.60 31.33
CA THR A 94 -24.84 -4.16 30.76
C THR A 94 -25.17 -4.75 29.40
N ILE A 95 -24.38 -4.38 28.40
CA ILE A 95 -24.54 -4.81 27.01
C ILE A 95 -23.44 -5.82 26.74
N THR A 96 -23.83 -7.08 26.54
CA THR A 96 -22.93 -8.14 26.11
C THR A 96 -23.00 -8.24 24.59
N VAL A 97 -21.85 -8.06 23.95
CA VAL A 97 -21.66 -8.23 22.51
C VAL A 97 -20.90 -9.54 22.32
N THR A 98 -21.45 -10.43 21.51
CA THR A 98 -20.87 -11.74 21.24
C THR A 98 -20.70 -11.89 19.75
N GLY A 99 -19.46 -12.12 19.33
CA GLY A 99 -19.12 -12.44 17.96
C GLY A 99 -19.80 -13.73 17.51
N CYS A 100 -20.31 -13.72 16.28
CA CYS A 100 -20.81 -14.93 15.65
C CYS A 100 -19.64 -15.86 15.33
N GLU A 101 -19.85 -17.17 15.47
CA GLU A 101 -18.84 -18.17 15.16
C GLU A 101 -18.40 -18.07 13.69
N GLY A 102 -17.10 -17.96 13.46
CA GLY A 102 -16.51 -17.82 12.12
C GLY A 102 -16.71 -16.44 11.48
N ALA A 103 -17.35 -15.50 12.16
CA ALA A 103 -17.48 -14.14 11.64
C ALA A 103 -16.20 -13.34 11.88
N VAL A 104 -15.87 -12.48 10.92
CA VAL A 104 -14.66 -11.66 10.91
C VAL A 104 -15.05 -10.24 10.50
N GLY A 105 -14.79 -9.25 11.34
CA GLY A 105 -15.17 -7.87 11.04
C GLY A 105 -15.26 -6.98 12.27
N VAL A 106 -15.74 -5.76 12.06
CA VAL A 106 -16.07 -4.82 13.14
C VAL A 106 -17.58 -4.58 13.12
N ALA A 107 -18.25 -4.90 14.23
CA ALA A 107 -19.65 -4.58 14.41
C ALA A 107 -19.78 -3.23 15.13
N ALA A 108 -20.50 -2.28 14.52
CA ALA A 108 -20.86 -1.03 15.18
C ALA A 108 -22.10 -1.26 16.04
N ILE A 109 -21.94 -1.14 17.35
CA ILE A 109 -23.01 -1.37 18.33
C ILE A 109 -23.63 -0.02 18.69
N THR A 110 -24.81 0.24 18.15
CA THR A 110 -25.59 1.43 18.48
C THR A 110 -26.32 1.19 19.79
N VAL A 111 -25.92 1.91 20.83
CA VAL A 111 -26.56 1.89 22.15
C VAL A 111 -27.52 3.06 22.24
N THR A 112 -28.77 2.80 22.56
CA THR A 112 -29.80 3.84 22.73
C THR A 112 -30.36 3.81 24.15
N ALA A 113 -30.40 4.96 24.80
CA ALA A 113 -31.13 5.16 26.04
C ALA A 113 -32.43 5.91 25.78
N THR A 114 -33.54 5.44 26.34
CA THR A 114 -34.88 6.05 26.22
C THR A 114 -35.41 6.38 27.61
N ASP A 115 -35.76 7.64 27.89
CA ASP A 115 -36.36 7.99 29.18
C ASP A 115 -37.88 7.73 29.24
N SER A 116 -38.47 7.98 30.41
CA SER A 116 -39.91 7.80 30.65
C SER A 116 -40.80 8.75 29.84
N ASP A 117 -40.22 9.83 29.31
CA ASP A 117 -40.92 10.84 28.51
C ASP A 117 -40.77 10.53 27.01
N GLY A 118 -40.06 9.46 26.66
CA GLY A 118 -39.84 8.98 25.29
C GLY A 118 -38.64 9.62 24.59
N GLU A 119 -37.83 10.43 25.27
CA GLU A 119 -36.65 11.07 24.70
C GLU A 119 -35.50 10.07 24.56
N ARG A 120 -34.80 10.12 23.41
CA ARG A 120 -33.77 9.14 23.03
C ARG A 120 -32.43 9.81 22.80
N ILE A 121 -31.37 9.21 23.34
CA ILE A 121 -29.99 9.52 22.99
C ILE A 121 -29.26 8.24 22.60
N SER A 122 -28.31 8.32 21.67
CA SER A 122 -27.54 7.17 21.23
C SER A 122 -26.05 7.46 21.16
N SER A 123 -25.25 6.40 21.29
CA SER A 123 -23.82 6.40 21.01
C SER A 123 -23.46 5.07 20.37
N VAL A 124 -22.37 5.07 19.60
CA VAL A 124 -21.87 3.88 18.91
C VAL A 124 -20.58 3.43 19.58
N ALA A 125 -20.41 2.11 19.71
CA ALA A 125 -19.14 1.49 20.07
C ALA A 125 -18.78 0.42 19.03
N GLU A 126 -17.54 0.43 18.56
CA GLU A 126 -17.05 -0.55 17.59
C GLU A 126 -16.47 -1.78 18.32
N VAL A 127 -16.93 -2.96 17.91
CA VAL A 127 -16.52 -4.25 18.48
C VAL A 127 -15.92 -5.12 17.38
N PRO A 128 -14.59 -5.29 17.34
CA PRO A 128 -13.95 -6.24 16.44
C PRO A 128 -14.28 -7.67 16.87
N VAL A 129 -14.51 -8.53 15.88
CA VAL A 129 -14.84 -9.94 16.07
C VAL A 129 -14.02 -10.78 15.09
N GLY A 130 -13.55 -11.93 15.57
CA GLY A 130 -13.06 -13.01 14.71
C GLY A 130 -11.55 -13.07 14.53
N TYR A 131 -10.87 -11.94 14.72
CA TYR A 131 -9.43 -11.83 14.50
C TYR A 131 -8.61 -12.38 15.65
N THR A 132 -7.51 -13.07 15.38
CA THR A 132 -6.44 -13.16 16.38
C THR A 132 -5.51 -11.96 16.22
N THR A 133 -5.14 -11.30 17.32
CA THR A 133 -4.24 -10.14 17.30
C THR A 133 -2.89 -10.48 17.89
N PHE A 134 -1.84 -10.15 17.14
CA PHE A 134 -0.45 -10.19 17.56
C PHE A 134 0.05 -8.76 17.78
N VAL A 135 0.49 -8.48 19.00
CA VAL A 135 1.06 -7.18 19.38
C VAL A 135 2.54 -7.38 19.68
N PHE A 136 3.40 -6.92 18.78
CA PHE A 136 4.85 -6.96 18.97
C PHE A 136 5.30 -5.85 19.94
N ASN A 137 6.22 -6.19 20.84
CA ASN A 137 6.84 -5.27 21.77
C ASN A 137 8.30 -5.68 22.02
N GLY A 138 9.20 -5.14 21.21
CA GLY A 138 10.62 -5.49 21.23
C GLY A 138 10.86 -6.92 20.73
N ASP A 139 11.39 -7.73 21.63
CA ASP A 139 11.69 -9.16 21.49
C ASP A 139 10.52 -10.07 21.86
N SER A 140 9.36 -9.50 22.19
CA SER A 140 8.17 -10.25 22.58
C SER A 140 6.97 -10.01 21.67
N VAL A 141 6.05 -10.97 21.65
CA VAL A 141 4.72 -10.84 21.04
C VAL A 141 3.63 -11.27 22.03
N THR A 142 2.68 -10.39 22.27
CA THR A 142 1.45 -10.70 23.00
C THR A 142 0.38 -11.18 22.04
N VAL A 143 -0.28 -12.28 22.41
CA VAL A 143 -1.30 -12.93 21.62
C VAL A 143 -2.66 -12.74 22.28
N ILE A 144 -3.51 -11.97 21.61
CA ILE A 144 -4.90 -11.75 22.03
C ILE A 144 -5.76 -12.68 21.19
N GLU A 145 -6.21 -13.75 21.84
CA GLU A 145 -6.94 -14.84 21.21
C GLU A 145 -8.27 -14.37 20.60
N GLY A 146 -8.45 -14.67 19.31
CA GLY A 146 -9.71 -14.57 18.59
C GLY A 146 -10.40 -15.92 18.46
N SER A 147 -11.29 -16.04 17.48
CA SER A 147 -11.83 -17.35 17.07
C SER A 147 -10.88 -18.13 16.15
N ASP A 148 -9.88 -17.46 15.55
CA ASP A 148 -8.89 -18.07 14.67
C ASP A 148 -7.71 -18.64 15.47
N THR A 149 -7.82 -19.91 15.86
CA THR A 149 -6.80 -20.67 16.62
C THR A 149 -5.82 -21.45 15.72
N LYS A 150 -5.62 -21.00 14.47
CA LYS A 150 -4.96 -21.78 13.40
C LYS A 150 -3.52 -21.31 13.10
N TYR A 151 -2.86 -20.79 14.12
CA TYR A 151 -1.46 -20.40 14.06
C TYR A 151 -0.65 -21.16 15.10
N GLU A 152 0.66 -21.09 14.97
CA GLU A 152 1.62 -21.44 16.01
C GLU A 152 2.62 -20.29 16.14
N VAL A 153 3.01 -19.98 17.38
CA VAL A 153 4.15 -19.10 17.64
C VAL A 153 5.33 -19.99 17.99
N VAL A 154 6.35 -19.97 17.14
CA VAL A 154 7.52 -20.85 17.25
C VAL A 154 8.79 -20.01 17.30
N GLY A 155 9.81 -20.52 17.97
CA GLY A 155 11.15 -19.96 17.93
C GLY A 155 11.92 -20.55 16.77
N GLN A 156 12.40 -19.73 15.84
CA GLN A 156 13.27 -20.17 14.75
C GLN A 156 14.71 -19.87 15.12
N ASN A 157 15.57 -20.87 15.06
CA ASN A 157 17.01 -20.64 15.14
C ASN A 157 17.59 -20.46 13.73
N PRO A 158 18.17 -19.29 13.44
CA PRO A 158 18.80 -19.04 12.15
C PRO A 158 20.01 -19.93 11.85
N ALA A 159 20.59 -20.60 12.85
CA ALA A 159 21.86 -21.30 12.74
C ALA A 159 21.76 -22.82 12.54
N ASP A 160 20.69 -23.48 13.01
CA ASP A 160 20.58 -24.95 13.02
C ASP A 160 19.31 -25.52 12.39
N GLU A 161 18.45 -24.64 11.89
CA GLU A 161 17.23 -25.01 11.18
C GLU A 161 16.11 -25.68 12.00
N GLU A 162 16.25 -25.73 13.33
CA GLU A 162 15.26 -26.33 14.20
C GLU A 162 14.32 -25.31 14.84
N GLU A 163 13.13 -25.78 15.23
CA GLU A 163 12.22 -25.01 16.07
C GLU A 163 12.68 -25.13 17.53
N HIS A 164 13.01 -24.00 18.14
CA HIS A 164 13.40 -23.91 19.54
C HIS A 164 12.28 -23.31 20.38
N ALA A 165 12.30 -23.65 21.67
CA ALA A 165 11.30 -23.16 22.59
C ALA A 165 11.48 -21.66 22.84
N LEU A 166 10.36 -20.93 22.81
CA LEU A 166 10.28 -19.54 23.26
C LEU A 166 9.99 -19.49 24.76
N GLU A 167 10.36 -18.38 25.41
CA GLU A 167 9.88 -18.11 26.75
C GLU A 167 8.39 -17.72 26.71
N THR A 168 7.60 -18.24 27.65
CA THR A 168 6.16 -17.99 27.72
C THR A 168 5.77 -17.41 29.06
N SER A 169 4.93 -16.37 29.03
CA SER A 169 4.36 -15.75 30.23
C SER A 169 2.92 -15.29 29.97
N THR A 170 2.30 -14.64 30.95
CA THR A 170 0.95 -14.10 30.85
C THR A 170 0.96 -12.64 31.27
N ASP A 171 0.34 -11.77 30.47
CA ASP A 171 0.22 -10.36 30.80
C ASP A 171 -0.84 -10.11 31.90
N ALA A 172 -1.00 -8.85 32.31
CA ALA A 172 -1.98 -8.47 33.32
C ALA A 172 -3.45 -8.67 32.89
N ALA A 173 -3.70 -8.79 31.59
CA ALA A 173 -5.02 -9.04 31.01
C ALA A 173 -5.31 -10.53 30.80
N GLY A 174 -4.34 -11.41 31.07
CA GLY A 174 -4.48 -12.86 30.91
C GLY A 174 -4.08 -13.37 29.52
N ASN A 175 -3.48 -12.54 28.68
CA ASN A 175 -3.03 -12.92 27.34
C ASN A 175 -1.68 -13.64 27.40
N THR A 176 -1.46 -14.57 26.47
CA THR A 176 -0.18 -15.27 26.33
C THR A 176 0.86 -14.33 25.73
N VAL A 177 2.06 -14.29 26.31
CA VAL A 177 3.20 -13.54 25.81
C VAL A 177 4.31 -14.53 25.47
N TYR A 178 4.80 -14.48 24.24
CA TYR A 178 5.97 -15.22 23.77
C TYR A 178 7.15 -14.26 23.66
N THR A 179 8.31 -14.64 24.20
CA THR A 179 9.53 -13.83 24.15
C THR A 179 10.62 -14.63 23.45
N ASP A 180 11.37 -13.96 22.58
CA ASP A 180 12.54 -14.53 21.93
C ASP A 180 13.61 -14.95 22.96
N THR A 181 14.54 -15.78 22.53
CA THR A 181 15.69 -16.19 23.34
C THR A 181 16.98 -16.00 22.55
N ALA A 182 18.12 -16.22 23.19
CA ALA A 182 19.41 -16.18 22.52
C ALA A 182 19.49 -17.13 21.30
N ASP A 183 18.80 -18.27 21.39
CA ASP A 183 18.84 -19.33 20.38
C ASP A 183 17.58 -19.38 19.50
N ALA A 184 16.56 -18.55 19.77
CA ALA A 184 15.25 -18.68 19.13
C ALA A 184 14.59 -17.32 18.85
N LYS A 185 14.38 -17.00 17.57
CA LYS A 185 13.72 -15.77 17.10
C LYS A 185 12.24 -15.98 16.83
N LEU A 186 11.43 -14.95 17.11
CA LEU A 186 9.97 -15.05 17.01
C LEU A 186 9.50 -15.30 15.58
N CYS A 187 8.73 -16.36 15.37
CA CYS A 187 8.04 -16.62 14.11
C CYS A 187 6.57 -16.99 14.34
N ILE A 188 5.68 -16.23 13.72
CA ILE A 188 4.23 -16.51 13.73
C ILE A 188 3.90 -17.31 12.47
N SER A 189 3.57 -18.58 12.65
CA SER A 189 3.28 -19.52 11.56
C SER A 189 1.78 -19.73 11.39
N ILE A 190 1.22 -19.28 10.27
CA ILE A 190 -0.18 -19.49 9.90
C ILE A 190 -0.33 -20.83 9.17
N LYS A 191 -1.28 -21.68 9.59
CA LYS A 191 -1.44 -23.08 9.14
C LYS A 191 -2.89 -23.46 8.78
N LYS A 192 -3.05 -24.72 8.33
CA LYS A 192 -4.31 -25.48 8.10
C LYS A 192 -5.37 -24.83 7.22
N SER A 193 -6.10 -23.82 7.71
CA SER A 193 -7.28 -23.26 7.03
C SER A 193 -7.14 -21.78 6.67
N GLY A 194 -5.96 -21.19 6.86
CA GLY A 194 -5.79 -19.74 6.77
C GLY A 194 -6.41 -19.03 7.98
N GLY A 195 -7.11 -17.92 7.76
CA GLY A 195 -7.73 -17.10 8.80
C GLY A 195 -7.39 -15.62 8.67
N SER A 196 -7.91 -14.80 9.58
CA SER A 196 -7.66 -13.37 9.61
C SER A 196 -6.91 -12.96 10.87
N TYR A 197 -5.78 -12.30 10.68
CA TYR A 197 -4.82 -12.01 11.75
C TYR A 197 -4.45 -10.54 11.72
N VAL A 198 -4.57 -9.86 12.87
CA VAL A 198 -4.16 -8.46 13.02
C VAL A 198 -2.76 -8.43 13.62
N PHE A 199 -1.85 -7.69 12.98
CA PHE A 199 -0.49 -7.49 13.44
C PHE A 199 -0.26 -6.03 13.75
N SER A 200 0.31 -5.72 14.91
CA SER A 200 0.54 -4.35 15.37
C SER A 200 1.76 -4.27 16.28
N GLY A 201 2.18 -3.06 16.63
CA GLY A 201 3.27 -2.83 17.58
C GLY A 201 4.65 -2.82 16.92
N ASN A 202 5.70 -2.89 17.73
CA ASN A 202 7.09 -2.78 17.28
C ASN A 202 7.84 -4.07 17.62
N GLY A 203 8.21 -4.86 16.61
CA GLY A 203 9.04 -6.05 16.73
C GLY A 203 10.46 -5.77 16.24
N THR A 204 11.46 -5.95 17.11
CA THR A 204 12.86 -5.70 16.76
C THR A 204 13.49 -6.88 16.01
N ASP A 205 12.95 -8.07 16.20
CA ASP A 205 13.38 -9.26 15.47
C ASP A 205 12.25 -10.30 15.43
N GLY A 206 11.71 -10.59 14.25
CA GLY A 206 10.71 -11.63 14.08
C GLY A 206 10.19 -11.76 12.66
N ALA A 207 9.38 -12.79 12.41
CA ALA A 207 8.81 -13.07 11.11
C ALA A 207 7.36 -13.57 11.19
N ILE A 208 6.66 -13.44 10.07
CA ILE A 208 5.32 -13.98 9.82
C ILE A 208 5.43 -14.93 8.63
N ALA A 209 5.03 -16.19 8.82
CA ALA A 209 5.11 -17.21 7.79
C ALA A 209 3.72 -17.81 7.51
N VAL A 210 3.26 -17.73 6.28
CA VAL A 210 2.14 -18.54 5.78
C VAL A 210 2.72 -19.86 5.26
N LYS A 211 2.45 -20.95 5.96
CA LYS A 211 3.06 -22.26 5.69
C LYS A 211 2.34 -22.99 4.56
N LYS A 212 3.04 -23.96 3.93
CA LYS A 212 2.51 -24.76 2.80
C LYS A 212 1.24 -25.56 3.15
N GLU A 213 1.05 -25.90 4.42
CA GLU A 213 -0.14 -26.59 4.91
C GLU A 213 -1.37 -25.69 5.08
N ALA A 214 -1.27 -24.38 4.84
CA ALA A 214 -2.43 -23.50 4.81
C ALA A 214 -3.25 -23.74 3.52
N THR A 215 -4.46 -24.30 3.69
CA THR A 215 -5.36 -24.65 2.58
C THR A 215 -6.45 -23.62 2.29
N GLY A 216 -6.66 -22.65 3.20
CA GLY A 216 -7.60 -21.54 3.04
C GLY A 216 -6.90 -20.19 3.09
N ASN A 217 -7.57 -19.14 2.58
CA ASN A 217 -7.00 -17.80 2.46
C ASN A 217 -6.49 -17.27 3.80
N ALA A 218 -5.33 -16.62 3.79
CA ALA A 218 -4.76 -15.93 4.94
C ALA A 218 -4.87 -14.42 4.74
N PHE A 219 -5.51 -13.73 5.67
CA PHE A 219 -5.64 -12.27 5.68
C PHE A 219 -4.73 -11.71 6.76
N LEU A 220 -3.69 -10.99 6.36
CA LEU A 220 -2.72 -10.34 7.23
C LEU A 220 -3.07 -8.85 7.31
N LEU A 221 -3.70 -8.42 8.39
CA LEU A 221 -4.15 -7.05 8.60
C LEU A 221 -3.07 -6.29 9.39
N LEU A 222 -2.35 -5.41 8.72
CA LEU A 222 -1.28 -4.63 9.32
C LEU A 222 -1.86 -3.35 9.93
N ASN A 223 -1.76 -3.23 11.25
CA ASN A 223 -2.40 -2.17 12.04
C ASN A 223 -1.37 -1.38 12.87
N GLY A 224 -0.49 -0.66 12.17
CA GLY A 224 0.63 0.05 12.81
C GLY A 224 1.74 -0.89 13.24
N LEU A 225 2.05 -1.89 12.40
CA LEU A 225 3.15 -2.82 12.63
C LEU A 225 4.48 -2.24 12.16
N ASN A 226 5.48 -2.22 13.02
CA ASN A 226 6.87 -2.05 12.64
C ASN A 226 7.63 -3.34 12.97
N LEU A 227 8.05 -4.09 11.95
CA LEU A 227 8.68 -5.40 12.11
C LEU A 227 10.01 -5.44 11.36
N THR A 228 11.08 -5.66 12.11
CA THR A 228 12.38 -6.03 11.54
C THR A 228 12.61 -7.52 11.69
N SER A 229 13.21 -8.15 10.70
CA SER A 229 13.75 -9.50 10.80
C SER A 229 15.25 -9.47 10.51
N SER A 230 16.07 -9.89 11.48
CA SER A 230 17.52 -9.93 11.33
C SER A 230 18.00 -11.19 10.60
N TYR A 231 17.13 -12.19 10.48
CA TYR A 231 17.51 -13.56 10.10
C TYR A 231 16.78 -14.10 8.88
N THR A 232 15.68 -13.46 8.44
CA THR A 232 14.93 -13.90 7.25
C THR A 232 14.06 -12.77 6.71
N SER A 233 13.09 -13.08 5.83
CA SER A 233 12.02 -12.16 5.44
C SER A 233 11.04 -11.90 6.59
N PRO A 234 10.69 -10.63 6.89
CA PRO A 234 9.57 -10.32 7.78
C PRO A 234 8.26 -11.01 7.41
N ILE A 235 7.96 -11.20 6.12
CA ILE A 235 6.82 -12.00 5.67
C ILE A 235 7.25 -13.03 4.62
N THR A 236 6.94 -14.30 4.87
CA THR A 236 7.13 -15.38 3.90
C THR A 236 5.81 -16.08 3.58
N VAL A 237 5.55 -16.34 2.30
CA VAL A 237 4.45 -17.18 1.80
C VAL A 237 5.05 -18.41 1.12
N LYS A 238 4.99 -19.57 1.77
CA LYS A 238 5.64 -20.80 1.29
C LYS A 238 4.80 -21.51 0.19
N LYS A 239 5.48 -22.39 -0.56
CA LYS A 239 5.06 -23.06 -1.82
C LYS A 239 3.68 -23.74 -1.74
N ASN A 240 2.98 -23.83 -2.88
CA ASN A 240 1.74 -24.60 -3.12
C ASN A 240 0.47 -24.12 -2.40
N SER A 241 0.32 -22.82 -2.15
CA SER A 241 -0.94 -22.31 -1.59
C SER A 241 -2.02 -22.28 -2.68
N ASN A 242 -2.97 -23.23 -2.67
CA ASN A 242 -4.29 -23.03 -3.31
C ASN A 242 -5.03 -21.81 -2.72
N ALA A 243 -4.59 -21.36 -1.55
CA ALA A 243 -5.06 -20.21 -0.82
C ALA A 243 -4.35 -18.93 -1.26
N ALA A 244 -5.11 -17.85 -1.39
CA ALA A 244 -4.56 -16.51 -1.51
C ALA A 244 -4.05 -15.99 -0.16
N VAL A 245 -2.94 -15.25 -0.19
CA VAL A 245 -2.53 -14.42 0.94
C VAL A 245 -2.85 -12.98 0.63
N VAL A 246 -3.66 -12.35 1.47
CA VAL A 246 -4.06 -10.95 1.34
C VAL A 246 -3.41 -10.17 2.46
N ILE A 247 -2.55 -9.22 2.11
CA ILE A 247 -1.86 -8.35 3.06
C ILE A 247 -2.47 -6.96 2.95
N THR A 248 -3.17 -6.55 4.00
CA THR A 248 -3.92 -5.30 4.03
C THR A 248 -3.27 -4.32 5.00
N ALA A 249 -2.81 -3.17 4.51
CA ALA A 249 -2.44 -2.06 5.38
C ALA A 249 -3.71 -1.31 5.79
N LEU A 250 -4.07 -1.35 7.08
CA LEU A 250 -5.32 -0.76 7.54
C LEU A 250 -5.31 0.76 7.42
N ALA A 251 -6.47 1.33 7.07
CA ALA A 251 -6.64 2.77 6.87
C ALA A 251 -6.12 3.58 8.07
N GLY A 252 -5.39 4.66 7.79
CA GLY A 252 -4.85 5.56 8.83
C GLY A 252 -3.66 5.01 9.60
N THR A 253 -3.14 3.83 9.23
CA THR A 253 -1.95 3.23 9.86
C THR A 253 -0.72 3.38 8.97
N VAL A 254 0.46 3.34 9.60
CA VAL A 254 1.75 3.25 8.92
C VAL A 254 2.41 1.96 9.39
N ASN A 255 2.70 1.08 8.44
CA ASN A 255 3.31 -0.21 8.68
C ASN A 255 4.69 -0.22 8.04
N THR A 256 5.70 -0.77 8.71
CA THR A 256 7.07 -0.83 8.21
C THR A 256 7.59 -2.24 8.38
N LEU A 257 8.09 -2.83 7.30
CA LEU A 257 8.75 -4.12 7.28
C LEU A 257 10.19 -3.92 6.81
N SER A 258 11.15 -4.49 7.52
CA SER A 258 12.58 -4.37 7.19
C SER A 258 13.29 -5.71 7.36
N ASP A 259 14.03 -6.14 6.34
CA ASP A 259 14.97 -7.27 6.49
C ASP A 259 16.37 -6.75 6.87
N ALA A 260 17.30 -7.66 7.18
CA ALA A 260 18.71 -7.32 7.37
C ALA A 260 19.52 -7.64 6.13
N ALA A 261 20.65 -6.94 5.92
CA ALA A 261 21.57 -7.17 4.79
C ALA A 261 22.03 -8.63 4.62
N PHE A 262 22.00 -9.39 5.71
CA PHE A 262 22.30 -10.82 5.75
C PHE A 262 21.30 -11.70 4.98
N ASN A 263 20.07 -11.21 4.77
CA ASN A 263 18.97 -11.88 4.09
C ASN A 263 19.17 -11.97 2.56
N ASN A 264 20.40 -12.06 2.07
CA ASN A 264 20.72 -12.26 0.66
C ASN A 264 21.25 -13.67 0.42
N ALA A 265 20.41 -14.52 -0.18
CA ALA A 265 20.70 -15.93 -0.41
C ALA A 265 21.93 -16.15 -1.29
N ASP A 266 22.22 -15.24 -2.23
CA ASP A 266 23.36 -15.33 -3.14
C ASP A 266 24.70 -15.39 -2.39
N THR A 267 24.76 -14.81 -1.18
CA THR A 267 25.95 -14.78 -0.33
C THR A 267 26.37 -16.17 0.14
N TYR A 268 25.44 -17.13 0.18
CA TYR A 268 25.64 -18.45 0.77
C TYR A 268 25.76 -19.57 -0.27
N GLY A 269 25.84 -19.22 -1.56
CA GLY A 269 26.00 -20.16 -2.66
C GLY A 269 24.69 -20.79 -3.15
N PRO A 270 24.75 -21.57 -4.26
CA PRO A 270 23.57 -22.22 -4.83
C PRO A 270 23.05 -23.30 -3.87
N THR A 271 21.76 -23.24 -3.53
CA THR A 271 21.05 -24.31 -2.82
C THR A 271 20.52 -25.33 -3.84
N GLU A 272 20.42 -26.62 -3.48
CA GLU A 272 19.85 -27.64 -4.38
C GLU A 272 18.40 -27.31 -4.81
N ASP A 273 17.67 -26.51 -4.01
CA ASP A 273 16.26 -26.15 -4.24
C ASP A 273 16.02 -24.69 -4.69
N GLY A 274 17.04 -23.96 -5.15
CA GLY A 274 16.85 -22.65 -5.79
C GLY A 274 16.35 -21.50 -4.89
N GLY A 275 17.04 -21.23 -3.78
CA GLY A 275 16.75 -20.09 -2.90
C GLY A 275 15.44 -20.25 -2.12
N ASP A 276 15.11 -21.46 -1.68
CA ASP A 276 13.87 -21.79 -0.97
C ASP A 276 13.92 -21.59 0.57
N GLY A 277 15.08 -21.17 1.09
CA GLY A 277 15.35 -21.04 2.52
C GLY A 277 16.15 -22.21 3.11
N THR A 278 16.84 -22.99 2.27
CA THR A 278 17.75 -24.10 2.67
C THR A 278 19.23 -23.71 2.69
N ASN A 279 19.55 -22.41 2.56
CA ASN A 279 20.89 -21.96 2.95
C ASN A 279 20.98 -21.97 4.48
N GLN A 280 22.19 -22.11 5.02
CA GLN A 280 22.52 -22.21 6.46
C GLN A 280 21.88 -21.11 7.35
N PHE A 281 21.27 -20.10 6.74
CA PHE A 281 20.88 -18.84 7.33
C PHE A 281 19.48 -18.37 6.96
N TYR A 282 18.66 -19.20 6.32
CA TYR A 282 17.29 -18.88 5.93
C TYR A 282 17.12 -17.56 5.15
N ALA A 283 18.15 -17.16 4.41
CA ALA A 283 18.07 -15.94 3.61
C ALA A 283 17.10 -16.14 2.45
N GLU A 284 16.13 -15.24 2.36
CA GLU A 284 14.97 -15.29 1.45
C GLU A 284 15.06 -14.25 0.32
N SER A 285 16.01 -13.31 0.41
CA SER A 285 16.32 -12.28 -0.61
C SER A 285 15.20 -11.29 -0.90
N ALA A 286 14.27 -11.12 0.04
CA ALA A 286 13.24 -10.09 0.00
C ALA A 286 12.67 -9.78 1.39
N VAL A 287 11.98 -8.66 1.55
CA VAL A 287 11.21 -8.36 2.78
C VAL A 287 9.90 -9.15 2.81
N ILE A 288 9.20 -9.17 1.67
CA ILE A 288 8.06 -10.06 1.44
C ILE A 288 8.48 -11.07 0.39
N LYS A 289 8.61 -12.33 0.78
CA LYS A 289 8.96 -13.42 -0.12
C LYS A 289 7.80 -14.38 -0.30
N ALA A 290 7.28 -14.48 -1.52
CA ALA A 290 6.39 -15.55 -1.93
C ALA A 290 7.15 -16.60 -2.75
N LYS A 291 6.91 -17.87 -2.47
CA LYS A 291 7.53 -18.99 -3.20
C LYS A 291 6.71 -19.35 -4.45
N THR A 292 7.24 -20.28 -5.24
CA THR A 292 6.62 -20.79 -6.46
C THR A 292 5.15 -21.16 -6.27
N GLY A 293 4.30 -20.73 -7.20
CA GLY A 293 2.86 -21.02 -7.22
C GLY A 293 2.02 -20.24 -6.21
N ALA A 294 2.59 -19.29 -5.47
CA ALA A 294 1.85 -18.50 -4.50
C ALA A 294 1.04 -17.37 -5.15
N THR A 295 -0.12 -17.05 -4.57
CA THR A 295 -0.92 -15.88 -4.94
C THR A 295 -0.94 -14.88 -3.79
N VAL A 296 -0.46 -13.66 -4.04
CA VAL A 296 -0.36 -12.60 -3.05
C VAL A 296 -1.08 -11.34 -3.53
N TYR A 297 -1.92 -10.80 -2.67
CA TYR A 297 -2.61 -9.52 -2.85
C TYR A 297 -2.10 -8.51 -1.82
N LEU A 298 -1.69 -7.32 -2.28
CA LEU A 298 -1.38 -6.18 -1.41
C LEU A 298 -2.46 -5.12 -1.59
N ASN A 299 -3.11 -4.72 -0.49
CA ASN A 299 -4.18 -3.72 -0.55
C ASN A 299 -4.32 -2.90 0.74
N GLY A 300 -5.34 -2.04 0.75
CA GLY A 300 -5.69 -1.19 1.88
C GLY A 300 -5.12 0.21 1.76
N SER A 301 -5.77 1.18 2.41
CA SER A 301 -5.41 2.61 2.31
C SER A 301 -4.42 3.07 3.39
N GLY A 302 -3.93 2.15 4.23
CA GLY A 302 -2.79 2.39 5.11
C GLY A 302 -1.49 2.54 4.32
N THR A 303 -0.43 3.03 4.97
CA THR A 303 0.90 3.05 4.37
C THR A 303 1.63 1.75 4.69
N LEU A 304 2.25 1.12 3.68
CA LEU A 304 3.17 0.01 3.84
C LEU A 304 4.56 0.42 3.34
N ASN A 305 5.50 0.55 4.27
CA ASN A 305 6.92 0.79 3.97
C ASN A 305 7.66 -0.55 3.95
N ILE A 306 8.43 -0.78 2.89
CA ILE A 306 9.25 -1.97 2.67
C ILE A 306 10.70 -1.53 2.54
N ASN A 307 11.57 -1.94 3.46
CA ASN A 307 13.00 -1.68 3.41
C ASN A 307 13.76 -2.99 3.14
N GLY A 308 14.02 -3.27 1.86
CA GLY A 308 14.79 -4.42 1.40
C GLY A 308 16.29 -4.10 1.44
N ASN A 309 16.90 -4.28 2.60
CA ASN A 309 18.30 -3.98 2.85
C ASN A 309 19.25 -5.03 2.26
N ALA A 310 18.78 -6.26 2.03
CA ALA A 310 19.61 -7.35 1.52
C ALA A 310 19.65 -7.44 -0.01
N LYS A 311 18.47 -7.43 -0.62
CA LYS A 311 18.30 -7.59 -2.07
C LYS A 311 17.00 -6.92 -2.49
N ASN A 312 15.89 -7.66 -2.54
CA ASN A 312 14.64 -7.16 -3.09
C ASN A 312 13.70 -6.59 -2.02
N GLY A 313 12.78 -5.71 -2.41
CA GLY A 313 11.67 -5.33 -1.53
C GLY A 313 10.65 -6.45 -1.43
N ILE A 314 9.98 -6.74 -2.55
CA ILE A 314 8.98 -7.80 -2.68
C ILE A 314 9.45 -8.76 -3.77
N LYS A 315 9.44 -10.07 -3.50
CA LYS A 315 9.75 -11.08 -4.51
C LYS A 315 8.76 -12.24 -4.49
N THR A 316 8.20 -12.62 -5.64
CA THR A 316 7.44 -13.85 -5.82
C THR A 316 8.20 -14.86 -6.68
N GLY A 317 7.89 -16.16 -6.56
CA GLY A 317 8.57 -17.23 -7.29
C GLY A 317 7.89 -17.57 -8.63
N ALA A 318 8.46 -18.50 -9.40
CA ALA A 318 7.82 -19.00 -10.63
C ALA A 318 6.34 -19.43 -10.43
N ASP A 319 5.53 -19.41 -11.49
CA ASP A 319 4.10 -19.75 -11.46
C ASP A 319 3.25 -18.94 -10.46
N SER A 320 3.76 -17.82 -9.93
CA SER A 320 3.07 -17.01 -8.93
C SER A 320 2.19 -15.92 -9.55
N LEU A 321 1.36 -15.31 -8.71
CA LEU A 321 0.61 -14.10 -9.00
C LEU A 321 0.87 -13.08 -7.89
N LEU A 322 1.34 -11.89 -8.26
CA LEU A 322 1.36 -10.72 -7.39
C LEU A 322 0.38 -9.69 -7.92
N GLU A 323 -0.55 -9.25 -7.07
CA GLU A 323 -1.48 -8.19 -7.39
C GLU A 323 -1.43 -7.09 -6.31
N ILE A 324 -1.33 -5.84 -6.77
CA ILE A 324 -1.33 -4.64 -5.93
C ILE A 324 -2.56 -3.82 -6.29
N ASP A 325 -3.42 -3.58 -5.32
CA ASP A 325 -4.69 -2.88 -5.51
C ASP A 325 -4.94 -1.87 -4.40
N GLU A 326 -5.04 -0.58 -4.76
CA GLU A 326 -5.29 0.55 -3.87
C GLU A 326 -4.32 0.74 -2.68
N GLN A 327 -3.12 0.16 -2.73
CA GLN A 327 -2.13 0.27 -1.65
C GLN A 327 -1.34 1.60 -1.70
N ASN A 328 -1.03 2.20 -0.54
CA ASN A 328 0.02 3.23 -0.44
C ASN A 328 1.35 2.55 -0.05
N LEU A 329 2.10 2.15 -1.07
CA LEU A 329 3.29 1.32 -0.96
C LEU A 329 4.55 2.17 -1.16
N VAL A 330 5.49 2.07 -0.22
CA VAL A 330 6.83 2.69 -0.33
C VAL A 330 7.86 1.58 -0.25
N VAL A 331 8.66 1.40 -1.30
CA VAL A 331 9.70 0.36 -1.38
C VAL A 331 11.06 1.03 -1.55
N ASN A 332 11.97 0.75 -0.62
CA ASN A 332 13.39 1.05 -0.75
C ASN A 332 14.13 -0.28 -0.79
N ALA A 333 14.80 -0.61 -1.89
CA ALA A 333 15.50 -1.90 -2.04
C ALA A 333 16.94 -1.74 -2.52
N ALA A 334 17.82 -2.61 -2.03
CA ALA A 334 19.22 -2.66 -2.44
C ALA A 334 19.40 -3.16 -3.89
N TYR A 335 18.48 -3.99 -4.37
CA TYR A 335 18.44 -4.57 -5.72
C TYR A 335 17.09 -4.28 -6.36
N ASN A 336 16.24 -5.28 -6.66
CA ASN A 336 14.94 -5.02 -7.29
C ASN A 336 13.91 -4.50 -6.27
N GLY A 337 13.05 -3.56 -6.68
CA GLY A 337 11.98 -3.08 -5.83
C GLY A 337 10.90 -4.15 -5.65
N ILE A 338 10.21 -4.47 -6.74
CA ILE A 338 9.17 -5.48 -6.83
C ILE A 338 9.54 -6.44 -7.95
N ALA A 339 9.75 -7.72 -7.63
CA ALA A 339 10.12 -8.74 -8.60
C ALA A 339 9.12 -9.90 -8.58
N SER A 340 8.32 -10.04 -9.62
CA SER A 340 7.51 -11.24 -9.87
C SER A 340 8.21 -12.10 -10.91
N GLU A 341 8.35 -13.39 -10.66
CA GLU A 341 8.89 -14.34 -11.64
C GLU A 341 7.79 -14.86 -12.61
N ASN A 342 6.59 -14.27 -12.58
CA ASN A 342 5.49 -14.64 -13.47
C ASN A 342 4.51 -13.46 -13.70
N GLU A 343 3.33 -13.46 -13.08
CA GLU A 343 2.32 -12.43 -13.30
C GLU A 343 2.41 -11.31 -12.25
N LEU A 344 2.43 -10.06 -12.70
CA LEU A 344 2.36 -8.87 -11.85
C LEU A 344 1.27 -7.91 -12.33
N PHE A 345 0.28 -7.68 -11.48
CA PHE A 345 -0.78 -6.70 -11.71
C PHE A 345 -0.66 -5.52 -10.75
N ILE A 346 -0.63 -4.32 -11.31
CA ILE A 346 -0.78 -3.06 -10.58
C ILE A 346 -2.12 -2.47 -10.99
N ARG A 347 -3.13 -2.64 -10.14
CA ARG A 347 -4.49 -2.17 -10.41
C ARG A 347 -4.67 -0.68 -10.12
N GLY A 348 -4.05 -0.22 -9.04
CA GLY A 348 -4.14 1.13 -8.52
C GLY A 348 -3.32 1.34 -7.25
N GLY A 349 -3.58 2.43 -6.53
CA GLY A 349 -2.82 2.83 -5.33
C GLY A 349 -1.74 3.87 -5.63
N ARG A 350 -0.93 4.18 -4.62
CA ARG A 350 0.25 5.05 -4.74
C ARG A 350 1.50 4.25 -4.44
N LEU A 351 2.36 4.05 -5.43
CA LEU A 351 3.58 3.26 -5.35
C LEU A 351 4.79 4.19 -5.49
N ASN A 352 5.63 4.24 -4.47
CA ASN A 352 6.93 4.91 -4.52
C ASN A 352 8.03 3.86 -4.43
N VAL A 353 8.73 3.59 -5.52
CA VAL A 353 9.73 2.52 -5.59
C VAL A 353 11.10 3.11 -5.88
N SER A 354 12.05 2.90 -4.97
CA SER A 354 13.44 3.32 -5.14
C SER A 354 14.38 2.13 -4.98
N THR A 355 15.31 2.01 -5.94
CA THR A 355 16.27 0.91 -5.98
C THR A 355 17.69 1.42 -6.18
N ALA A 356 18.63 0.84 -5.43
CA ALA A 356 20.04 1.24 -5.47
C ALA A 356 20.89 0.43 -6.45
N GLY A 357 20.44 -0.78 -6.82
CA GLY A 357 21.27 -1.74 -7.55
C GLY A 357 20.71 -2.23 -8.87
N ASN A 358 19.39 -2.23 -9.06
CA ASN A 358 18.76 -2.81 -10.25
C ASN A 358 17.32 -2.27 -10.48
N ASP A 359 16.49 -3.01 -11.20
CA ASP A 359 15.12 -2.69 -11.62
C ASP A 359 14.17 -2.24 -10.51
N ALA A 360 13.34 -1.23 -10.77
CA ALA A 360 12.27 -0.91 -9.82
C ALA A 360 11.16 -1.97 -9.81
N ILE A 361 10.56 -2.28 -10.97
CA ILE A 361 9.45 -3.24 -11.07
C ILE A 361 9.72 -4.24 -12.20
N LYS A 362 9.89 -5.51 -11.84
CA LYS A 362 10.26 -6.61 -12.73
C LYS A 362 9.20 -7.72 -12.73
N ALA A 363 8.80 -8.18 -13.91
CA ALA A 363 7.99 -9.37 -14.15
C ALA A 363 8.77 -10.33 -15.06
N ASP A 364 9.74 -11.04 -14.51
CA ASP A 364 10.73 -11.85 -15.22
C ASP A 364 11.46 -12.77 -14.23
N ASP A 365 11.69 -14.02 -14.63
CA ASP A 365 12.40 -15.04 -13.84
C ASP A 365 13.88 -15.21 -14.21
N ASP A 366 14.39 -14.40 -15.15
CA ASP A 366 15.76 -14.39 -15.69
C ASP A 366 16.19 -15.72 -16.35
N THR A 367 15.28 -16.69 -16.51
CA THR A 367 15.62 -18.05 -16.93
C THR A 367 14.70 -18.59 -18.02
N SER A 368 13.57 -17.94 -18.27
CA SER A 368 12.58 -18.34 -19.24
C SER A 368 12.04 -17.12 -20.00
N THR A 369 10.92 -17.33 -20.72
CA THR A 369 10.24 -16.29 -21.49
C THR A 369 8.90 -15.92 -20.86
N VAL A 370 8.67 -16.26 -19.58
CA VAL A 370 7.43 -15.97 -18.85
C VAL A 370 7.61 -14.71 -18.02
N GLY A 371 6.55 -13.91 -17.89
CA GLY A 371 6.63 -12.66 -17.17
C GLY A 371 5.76 -11.59 -17.80
N ASN A 372 4.59 -11.32 -17.22
CA ASN A 372 3.72 -10.24 -17.67
C ASN A 372 3.57 -9.19 -16.58
N LEU A 373 3.81 -7.93 -16.97
CA LEU A 373 3.49 -6.77 -16.16
C LEU A 373 2.26 -6.09 -16.74
N THR A 374 1.20 -5.97 -15.93
CA THR A 374 -0.01 -5.25 -16.30
C THR A 374 -0.29 -4.11 -15.33
N VAL A 375 -0.34 -2.89 -15.85
CA VAL A 375 -0.70 -1.68 -15.09
C VAL A 375 -2.05 -1.17 -15.59
N THR A 376 -3.07 -1.14 -14.74
CA THR A 376 -4.38 -0.57 -15.11
C THR A 376 -4.62 0.82 -14.55
N GLY A 377 -3.87 1.23 -13.53
CA GLY A 377 -4.00 2.52 -12.87
C GLY A 377 -3.00 2.70 -11.73
N GLY A 378 -3.16 3.79 -10.98
CA GLY A 378 -2.32 4.15 -9.83
C GLY A 378 -1.45 5.39 -10.08
N GLU A 379 -0.87 5.91 -9.01
CA GLU A 379 0.19 6.93 -9.01
C GLU A 379 1.51 6.22 -8.70
N ILE A 380 2.38 6.08 -9.70
CA ILE A 380 3.60 5.28 -9.63
C ILE A 380 4.79 6.23 -9.81
N THR A 381 5.65 6.30 -8.80
CA THR A 381 6.89 7.07 -8.82
C THR A 381 8.06 6.13 -8.66
N ILE A 382 9.00 6.18 -9.61
CA ILE A 382 10.16 5.29 -9.70
C ILE A 382 11.46 6.09 -9.71
N ASN A 383 12.42 5.64 -8.91
CA ASN A 383 13.82 6.03 -9.00
C ASN A 383 14.70 4.78 -8.95
N SER A 384 15.16 4.31 -10.12
CA SER A 384 15.90 3.05 -10.24
C SER A 384 17.32 3.21 -10.76
N ALA A 385 18.18 2.29 -10.32
CA ALA A 385 19.56 2.18 -10.77
C ALA A 385 19.73 1.41 -12.08
N ASP A 386 18.69 0.72 -12.56
CA ASP A 386 18.61 0.13 -13.90
C ASP A 386 17.25 0.42 -14.52
N GLU A 387 16.48 -0.55 -14.99
CA GLU A 387 15.18 -0.31 -15.62
C GLU A 387 14.12 0.22 -14.64
N GLY A 388 13.17 1.00 -15.18
CA GLY A 388 11.99 1.41 -14.43
C GLY A 388 10.99 0.26 -14.29
N LEU A 389 10.42 -0.14 -15.42
CA LEU A 389 9.53 -1.29 -15.57
C LEU A 389 10.14 -2.29 -16.54
N ILE A 390 10.23 -3.56 -16.18
CA ILE A 390 10.71 -4.62 -17.08
C ILE A 390 9.83 -5.87 -17.00
N ALA A 391 9.57 -6.50 -18.14
CA ALA A 391 8.94 -7.81 -18.20
C ALA A 391 9.52 -8.69 -19.31
N ALA A 392 9.60 -10.00 -19.08
CA ALA A 392 10.13 -10.93 -20.09
C ALA A 392 9.19 -11.12 -21.29
N ALA A 393 7.88 -11.21 -21.05
CA ALA A 393 6.90 -11.49 -22.10
C ALA A 393 6.21 -10.22 -22.60
N ASN A 394 5.50 -9.50 -21.72
CA ASN A 394 4.77 -8.29 -22.13
C ASN A 394 4.69 -7.25 -21.01
N VAL A 395 4.73 -5.98 -21.42
CA VAL A 395 4.29 -4.86 -20.59
C VAL A 395 3.00 -4.29 -21.17
N ASN A 396 1.91 -4.37 -20.39
CA ASN A 396 0.59 -3.89 -20.75
C ASN A 396 0.18 -2.72 -19.85
N ILE A 397 0.00 -1.53 -20.40
CA ILE A 397 -0.37 -0.33 -19.64
C ILE A 397 -1.71 0.21 -20.15
N TYR A 398 -2.72 0.17 -19.30
CA TYR A 398 -4.07 0.67 -19.61
C TYR A 398 -4.37 2.05 -19.02
N GLY A 399 -3.61 2.49 -18.01
CA GLY A 399 -3.78 3.78 -17.36
C GLY A 399 -2.84 3.99 -16.18
N GLY A 400 -3.01 5.10 -15.46
CA GLY A 400 -2.18 5.50 -14.31
C GLY A 400 -1.38 6.78 -14.59
N THR A 401 -0.75 7.32 -13.55
CA THR A 401 0.25 8.38 -13.64
C THR A 401 1.59 7.77 -13.26
N LEU A 402 2.56 7.84 -14.18
CA LEU A 402 3.87 7.21 -14.04
C LEU A 402 4.95 8.29 -14.14
N ASP A 403 5.65 8.53 -13.04
CA ASP A 403 6.84 9.39 -12.96
C ASP A 403 8.07 8.50 -12.77
N ILE A 404 8.86 8.33 -13.82
CA ILE A 404 9.96 7.36 -13.87
C ILE A 404 11.26 8.10 -14.10
N THR A 405 12.15 8.04 -13.12
CA THR A 405 13.57 8.36 -13.29
C THR A 405 14.39 7.07 -13.16
N CYS A 406 15.22 6.77 -14.15
CA CYS A 406 15.96 5.50 -14.18
C CYS A 406 17.30 5.64 -14.90
N ALA A 407 18.25 4.76 -14.58
CA ALA A 407 19.50 4.70 -15.33
C ALA A 407 19.36 3.85 -16.60
N GLY A 408 18.59 2.76 -16.55
CA GLY A 408 18.31 1.91 -17.70
C GLY A 408 17.18 2.46 -18.57
N ASP A 409 16.45 1.55 -19.20
CA ASP A 409 15.25 1.85 -19.97
C ASP A 409 14.07 2.11 -19.02
N ALA A 410 13.22 3.11 -19.29
CA ALA A 410 12.11 3.38 -18.38
C ALA A 410 11.02 2.31 -18.44
N VAL A 411 10.74 1.78 -19.64
CA VAL A 411 9.83 0.64 -19.84
C VAL A 411 10.41 -0.31 -20.86
N LYS A 412 10.67 -1.55 -20.43
CA LYS A 412 11.32 -2.59 -21.23
C LYS A 412 10.49 -3.87 -21.28
N ALA A 413 10.36 -4.44 -22.47
CA ALA A 413 9.86 -5.81 -22.64
C ALA A 413 10.87 -6.59 -23.48
N GLU A 414 11.57 -7.53 -22.83
CA GLU A 414 12.65 -8.30 -23.43
C GLU A 414 12.84 -9.60 -22.65
N ASN A 415 12.75 -10.73 -23.35
CA ASN A 415 13.02 -12.04 -22.76
C ASN A 415 14.52 -12.34 -22.71
N ILE A 416 14.89 -13.43 -22.02
CA ILE A 416 16.29 -13.86 -21.88
C ILE A 416 17.02 -14.14 -23.21
N ASP A 417 16.27 -14.41 -24.29
CA ASP A 417 16.81 -14.61 -25.63
C ASP A 417 16.94 -13.30 -26.43
N GLU A 418 16.51 -12.16 -25.88
CA GLU A 418 16.49 -10.84 -26.52
C GLU A 418 15.73 -10.82 -27.86
N THR A 419 14.75 -11.72 -28.04
CA THR A 419 14.03 -11.91 -29.32
C THR A 419 12.53 -11.65 -29.24
N ALA A 420 11.98 -11.54 -28.04
CA ALA A 420 10.55 -11.32 -27.83
C ALA A 420 10.30 -10.44 -26.61
N GLY A 421 9.14 -9.78 -26.62
CA GLY A 421 8.77 -8.80 -25.60
C GLY A 421 7.92 -7.71 -26.24
N ASP A 422 6.59 -7.77 -26.09
CA ASP A 422 5.71 -6.74 -26.65
C ASP A 422 5.36 -5.69 -25.60
N ILE A 423 5.25 -4.44 -26.04
CA ILE A 423 4.74 -3.33 -25.22
C ILE A 423 3.41 -2.85 -25.80
N TYR A 424 2.38 -2.80 -24.96
CA TYR A 424 1.05 -2.35 -25.34
C TYR A 424 0.55 -1.25 -24.39
N VAL A 425 0.32 -0.05 -24.92
CA VAL A 425 -0.14 1.12 -24.15
C VAL A 425 -1.48 1.63 -24.67
N CYS A 426 -2.51 1.56 -23.83
CA CYS A 426 -3.84 2.08 -24.11
C CYS A 426 -4.06 3.50 -23.58
N GLY A 427 -3.35 3.88 -22.51
CA GLY A 427 -3.53 5.15 -21.81
C GLY A 427 -2.54 5.32 -20.67
N GLY A 428 -2.69 6.42 -19.91
CA GLY A 428 -1.80 6.82 -18.82
C GLY A 428 -1.13 8.16 -19.08
N ASP A 429 -0.61 8.78 -18.02
CA ASP A 429 0.19 10.00 -18.07
C ASP A 429 1.62 9.66 -17.62
N PHE A 430 2.59 9.85 -18.52
CA PHE A 430 3.98 9.45 -18.33
C PHE A 430 4.87 10.69 -18.29
N THR A 431 5.67 10.81 -17.24
CA THR A 431 6.83 11.70 -17.15
C THR A 431 8.06 10.82 -16.97
N ILE A 432 8.96 10.82 -17.95
CA ILE A 432 10.07 9.88 -18.02
C ILE A 432 11.39 10.63 -18.17
N VAL A 433 12.35 10.27 -17.34
CA VAL A 433 13.77 10.61 -17.50
C VAL A 433 14.58 9.31 -17.41
N SER A 434 15.05 8.81 -18.54
CA SER A 434 15.94 7.64 -18.61
C SER A 434 17.33 8.06 -19.08
N THR A 435 18.37 7.30 -18.70
CA THR A 435 19.69 7.47 -19.34
C THR A 435 19.86 6.62 -20.59
N CYS A 436 19.02 5.59 -20.74
CA CYS A 436 18.89 4.78 -21.95
C CYS A 436 17.59 5.12 -22.71
N ASP A 437 16.86 4.11 -23.22
CA ASP A 437 15.65 4.31 -24.01
C ASP A 437 14.47 4.70 -23.10
N GLY A 438 13.50 5.44 -23.63
CA GLY A 438 12.25 5.73 -22.89
C GLY A 438 11.37 4.48 -22.85
N PHE A 439 11.16 3.87 -24.01
CA PHE A 439 10.52 2.56 -24.15
C PHE A 439 11.35 1.68 -25.07
N GLN A 440 11.52 0.41 -24.70
CA GLN A 440 12.27 -0.60 -25.44
C GLN A 440 11.49 -1.92 -25.50
N ALA A 441 10.96 -2.25 -26.67
CA ALA A 441 10.35 -3.56 -26.93
C ALA A 441 11.29 -4.38 -27.81
N ALA A 442 11.70 -5.58 -27.39
CA ALA A 442 12.40 -6.51 -28.28
C ALA A 442 11.49 -6.96 -29.42
N GLY A 443 10.20 -7.15 -29.13
CA GLY A 443 9.13 -7.39 -30.09
C GLY A 443 8.47 -6.11 -30.60
N ASN A 444 7.14 -6.15 -30.72
CA ASN A 444 6.34 -5.04 -31.22
C ASN A 444 5.99 -4.06 -30.11
N MET A 445 5.78 -2.81 -30.50
CA MET A 445 5.20 -1.80 -29.63
C MET A 445 3.94 -1.22 -30.26
N THR A 446 2.87 -1.10 -29.48
CA THR A 446 1.61 -0.47 -29.90
C THR A 446 1.15 0.54 -28.87
N VAL A 447 0.98 1.79 -29.30
CA VAL A 447 0.47 2.90 -28.50
C VAL A 447 -0.87 3.36 -29.08
N ARG A 448 -1.94 3.25 -28.29
CA ARG A 448 -3.30 3.66 -28.69
C ARG A 448 -3.75 4.97 -28.06
N GLY A 449 -3.13 5.39 -26.95
CA GLY A 449 -3.49 6.57 -26.19
C GLY A 449 -2.49 6.84 -25.07
N GLY A 450 -2.75 7.91 -24.30
CA GLY A 450 -1.89 8.38 -23.21
C GLY A 450 -1.22 9.72 -23.49
N THR A 451 -0.65 10.33 -22.45
CA THR A 451 0.17 11.54 -22.52
C THR A 451 1.60 11.17 -22.15
N PHE A 452 2.57 11.53 -22.97
CA PHE A 452 3.97 11.19 -22.76
C PHE A 452 4.83 12.45 -22.79
N ASP A 453 5.65 12.62 -21.77
CA ASP A 453 6.76 13.56 -21.69
C ASP A 453 8.03 12.77 -21.37
N ILE A 454 8.86 12.53 -22.38
CA ILE A 454 10.00 11.61 -22.32
C ILE A 454 11.28 12.36 -22.61
N THR A 455 12.25 12.28 -21.70
CA THR A 455 13.62 12.73 -21.91
C THR A 455 14.58 11.55 -21.79
N CYS A 456 15.34 11.26 -22.85
CA CYS A 456 16.32 10.17 -22.88
C CYS A 456 17.73 10.72 -22.97
N CYS A 457 18.62 10.26 -22.09
CA CYS A 457 20.04 10.63 -22.03
C CYS A 457 20.28 12.16 -22.09
N GLY A 458 19.46 12.94 -21.39
CA GLY A 458 19.59 14.40 -21.36
C GLY A 458 19.13 15.14 -22.63
N GLY A 459 18.55 14.44 -23.60
CA GLY A 459 17.88 15.01 -24.77
C GLY A 459 18.77 15.32 -25.97
N HIS A 460 18.14 15.82 -27.04
CA HIS A 460 18.70 16.06 -28.37
C HIS A 460 19.91 17.00 -28.42
N SER A 461 20.05 17.86 -27.40
CA SER A 461 21.17 18.80 -27.29
C SER A 461 22.35 18.22 -26.51
N ASN A 462 22.30 16.97 -26.05
CA ASN A 462 23.40 16.33 -25.34
C ASN A 462 24.54 15.95 -26.30
N SER A 463 25.44 16.91 -26.55
CA SER A 463 26.63 16.71 -27.38
C SER A 463 27.65 15.70 -26.83
N SER A 464 27.46 15.21 -25.60
CA SER A 464 28.34 14.20 -25.01
C SER A 464 27.94 12.78 -25.40
N TYR A 465 26.71 12.60 -25.90
CA TYR A 465 26.21 11.31 -26.35
C TYR A 465 26.92 10.84 -27.62
N ASN A 466 27.37 9.60 -27.62
CA ASN A 466 27.96 8.94 -28.77
C ASN A 466 27.27 7.61 -29.05
N LYS A 467 26.44 7.57 -30.09
CA LYS A 467 25.69 6.37 -30.51
C LYS A 467 26.54 5.13 -30.83
N ASP A 468 27.84 5.30 -31.09
CA ASP A 468 28.73 4.18 -31.37
C ASP A 468 29.29 3.51 -30.10
N THR A 469 29.26 4.19 -28.95
CA THR A 469 29.91 3.74 -27.71
C THR A 469 29.03 3.74 -26.48
N ASP A 470 27.98 4.56 -26.47
CA ASP A 470 27.06 4.71 -25.36
C ASP A 470 25.84 3.79 -25.56
N PRO A 471 25.10 3.45 -24.47
CA PRO A 471 23.82 2.76 -24.60
C PRO A 471 22.83 3.46 -25.55
N SER A 472 21.84 2.71 -26.02
CA SER A 472 20.75 3.29 -26.82
C SER A 472 20.04 4.39 -26.02
N ALA A 473 19.80 5.55 -26.63
CA ALA A 473 19.19 6.71 -25.99
C ALA A 473 17.96 7.22 -26.76
N LYS A 474 17.17 6.28 -27.27
CA LYS A 474 16.02 6.53 -28.14
C LYS A 474 14.77 6.79 -27.33
N GLY A 475 13.83 7.54 -27.87
CA GLY A 475 12.57 7.82 -27.19
C GLY A 475 11.71 6.56 -27.02
N MET A 476 11.23 6.02 -28.14
CA MET A 476 10.46 4.79 -28.19
C MET A 476 11.01 3.87 -29.28
N LYS A 477 11.51 2.70 -28.88
CA LYS A 477 12.15 1.72 -29.74
C LYS A 477 11.44 0.37 -29.73
N ALA A 478 11.24 -0.18 -30.92
CA ALA A 478 10.78 -1.55 -31.11
C ALA A 478 11.72 -2.31 -32.04
N GLY A 479 12.15 -3.51 -31.63
CA GLY A 479 12.82 -4.45 -32.53
C GLY A 479 11.86 -4.98 -33.61
N GLY A 480 10.57 -5.09 -33.28
CA GLY A 480 9.48 -5.36 -34.20
C GLY A 480 8.83 -4.09 -34.75
N ALA A 481 7.55 -4.18 -35.09
CA ALA A 481 6.79 -3.04 -35.58
C ALA A 481 6.46 -2.05 -34.46
N LEU A 482 6.57 -0.75 -34.76
CA LEU A 482 6.16 0.34 -33.87
C LEU A 482 4.89 0.99 -34.42
N ASN A 483 3.79 0.91 -33.67
CA ASN A 483 2.46 1.33 -34.14
C ASN A 483 1.84 2.38 -33.21
N PHE A 484 1.53 3.55 -33.75
CA PHE A 484 0.79 4.59 -33.06
C PHE A 484 -0.61 4.76 -33.66
N ARG A 485 -1.63 4.60 -32.81
CA ARG A 485 -3.05 4.81 -33.17
C ARG A 485 -3.66 6.03 -32.48
N GLY A 486 -2.94 6.65 -31.55
CA GLY A 486 -3.38 7.80 -30.76
C GLY A 486 -2.33 8.21 -29.73
N GLY A 487 -2.70 9.15 -28.85
CA GLY A 487 -1.84 9.68 -27.78
C GLY A 487 -1.30 11.09 -28.05
N ASN A 488 -0.76 11.72 -27.01
CA ASN A 488 -0.04 12.98 -27.07
C ASN A 488 1.40 12.74 -26.64
N ILE A 489 2.32 12.75 -27.60
CA ILE A 489 3.67 12.21 -27.44
C ILE A 489 4.68 13.35 -27.57
N THR A 490 5.37 13.65 -26.48
CA THR A 490 6.51 14.57 -26.45
C THR A 490 7.75 13.77 -26.10
N VAL A 491 8.76 13.85 -26.96
CA VAL A 491 10.03 13.13 -26.80
C VAL A 491 11.17 14.10 -27.05
N ASP A 492 12.13 14.09 -26.13
CA ASP A 492 13.44 14.73 -26.25
C ASP A 492 14.54 13.68 -26.04
N SER A 493 15.13 13.18 -27.12
CA SER A 493 16.06 12.06 -27.11
C SER A 493 17.43 12.44 -27.69
N ALA A 494 18.51 11.96 -27.06
CA ALA A 494 19.86 12.15 -27.60
C ALA A 494 20.11 11.34 -28.89
N ASP A 495 19.33 10.28 -29.10
CA ASP A 495 19.26 9.47 -30.31
C ASP A 495 17.89 9.64 -30.99
N ASP A 496 17.48 8.68 -31.81
CA ASP A 496 16.18 8.69 -32.49
C ASP A 496 15.00 8.86 -31.54
N SER A 497 14.06 9.74 -31.86
CA SER A 497 12.87 9.87 -31.03
C SER A 497 11.94 8.66 -31.15
N LEU A 498 11.67 8.21 -32.37
CA LEU A 498 10.90 6.99 -32.63
C LEU A 498 11.70 6.06 -33.53
N HIS A 499 11.88 4.80 -33.13
CA HIS A 499 12.74 3.86 -33.84
C HIS A 499 12.09 2.48 -33.98
N SER A 500 12.16 1.90 -35.18
CA SER A 500 11.77 0.53 -35.42
C SER A 500 12.80 -0.18 -36.30
N ASN A 501 13.28 -1.35 -35.85
CA ASN A 501 14.08 -2.25 -36.68
C ASN A 501 13.22 -2.97 -37.75
N ASN A 502 11.96 -2.57 -37.90
CA ASN A 502 11.03 -3.09 -38.88
C ASN A 502 10.22 -1.94 -39.50
N SER A 503 8.89 -1.95 -39.34
CA SER A 503 8.00 -0.93 -39.90
C SER A 503 7.42 -0.07 -38.79
N LEU A 504 7.36 1.23 -39.05
CA LEU A 504 6.75 2.22 -38.17
C LEU A 504 5.47 2.77 -38.82
N THR A 505 4.35 2.69 -38.10
CA THR A 505 3.05 3.17 -38.59
C THR A 505 2.45 4.17 -37.61
N ILE A 506 2.07 5.36 -38.09
CA ILE A 506 1.35 6.38 -37.32
C ILE A 506 0.01 6.64 -38.01
N THR A 507 -1.09 6.14 -37.43
CA THR A 507 -2.46 6.42 -37.92
C THR A 507 -3.20 7.45 -37.07
N GLY A 508 -2.68 7.85 -35.91
CA GLY A 508 -3.28 8.86 -35.05
C GLY A 508 -2.35 9.32 -33.93
N GLY A 509 -2.68 10.45 -33.31
CA GLY A 509 -1.93 11.06 -32.20
C GLY A 509 -1.39 12.46 -32.52
N THR A 510 -0.77 13.09 -31.53
CA THR A 510 0.00 14.35 -31.65
C THR A 510 1.43 14.09 -31.23
N PHE A 511 2.40 14.59 -31.99
CA PHE A 511 3.82 14.29 -31.80
C PHE A 511 4.65 15.58 -31.77
N ASN A 512 5.44 15.75 -30.71
CA ASN A 512 6.48 16.78 -30.58
C ASN A 512 7.81 16.07 -30.35
N LEU A 513 8.63 15.95 -31.38
CA LEU A 513 9.84 15.12 -31.37
C LEU A 513 11.08 16.01 -31.52
N SER A 514 11.94 16.01 -30.50
CA SER A 514 13.27 16.57 -30.54
C SER A 514 14.26 15.42 -30.47
N SER A 515 15.08 15.25 -31.50
CA SER A 515 16.03 14.15 -31.62
C SER A 515 17.43 14.67 -31.90
N GLY A 516 18.43 14.02 -31.32
CA GLY A 516 19.84 14.22 -31.66
C GLY A 516 20.27 13.49 -32.96
N ASP A 517 19.46 12.54 -33.45
CA ASP A 517 19.65 11.84 -34.73
C ASP A 517 18.36 11.94 -35.58
N ASP A 518 17.62 10.85 -35.79
CA ASP A 518 16.37 10.87 -36.56
C ASP A 518 15.14 11.13 -35.68
N GLY A 519 14.29 12.09 -36.09
CA GLY A 519 12.97 12.24 -35.46
C GLY A 519 12.14 10.95 -35.56
N VAL A 520 12.21 10.25 -36.70
CA VAL A 520 11.51 8.98 -36.95
C VAL A 520 12.38 8.07 -37.83
N HIS A 521 12.78 6.93 -37.30
CA HIS A 521 13.57 5.91 -37.98
C HIS A 521 12.79 4.61 -38.16
N ALA A 522 12.80 4.03 -39.37
CA ALA A 522 12.23 2.73 -39.66
C ALA A 522 13.08 2.00 -40.70
N ASP A 523 13.56 0.80 -40.37
CA ASP A 523 14.41 0.00 -41.25
C ASP A 523 13.69 -0.46 -42.53
N TYR A 524 12.37 -0.63 -42.47
CA TYR A 524 11.58 -1.16 -43.59
C TYR A 524 10.57 -0.17 -44.18
N ASN A 525 9.42 0.04 -43.55
CA ASN A 525 8.41 1.00 -44.02
C ASN A 525 8.08 2.02 -42.95
N LEU A 526 8.04 3.30 -43.34
CA LEU A 526 7.38 4.36 -42.58
C LEU A 526 6.02 4.67 -43.22
N THR A 527 4.93 4.51 -42.46
CA THR A 527 3.57 4.88 -42.88
C THR A 527 3.02 5.97 -41.97
N LEU A 528 2.68 7.12 -42.56
CA LEU A 528 2.04 8.25 -41.87
C LEU A 528 0.64 8.47 -42.44
N GLY A 529 -0.38 8.42 -41.58
CA GLY A 529 -1.79 8.52 -41.94
C GLY A 529 -2.44 7.16 -42.22
N GLU A 530 -3.69 7.19 -42.66
CA GLU A 530 -4.43 5.98 -43.00
C GLU A 530 -3.90 5.36 -44.30
N ARG A 531 -3.47 4.10 -44.25
CA ARG A 531 -3.40 3.28 -45.46
C ARG A 531 -4.86 3.02 -45.86
N GLY A 532 -5.42 3.88 -46.72
CA GLY A 532 -6.86 3.88 -47.04
C GLY A 532 -7.44 2.47 -47.20
N GLY A 533 -8.47 2.18 -46.40
CA GLY A 533 -9.25 0.94 -46.44
C GLY A 533 -9.73 0.47 -45.07
N ASP A 534 -10.91 0.97 -44.68
CA ASP A 534 -11.92 0.40 -43.78
C ASP A 534 -11.49 -0.13 -42.39
N ASP A 535 -11.79 0.63 -41.34
CA ASP A 535 -12.83 0.19 -40.38
C ASP A 535 -13.20 1.32 -39.40
N ALA A 536 -14.51 1.58 -39.39
CA ALA A 536 -15.24 2.52 -38.55
C ALA A 536 -15.48 2.00 -37.12
#